data_AF-A0A7K2FR42-F1
#
_entry.id   AF-A0A7K2FR42-F1
#
_cell.length_a   1.000
_cell.length_b   1.000
_cell.length_c   1.000
_cell.angle_alpha   90.00
_cell.angle_beta   90.00
_cell.angle_gamma   90.00
#
_symmetry.space_group_name_H-M   'P 1'
#
loop_
_entity.id
_entity.type
_entity.pdbx_description
1 polymer ?
#
loop_
_entity_poly.entity_id
_entity_poly.type
_entity_poly.pdbx_seq_one_letter_code
_entity_poly.pdbx_strand_id
1 'polypeptide(L)'
;DPLHGAHGLRPARRDDLEEVAQRAGLRPDGSGRVACPFGYADPDSAVRGLLSTGLFDGAIAATDRKQVEKELAEALHPYQRADGIVWMPNVFRYLIARVP
;
A
#
# COMPACT_ATOMS: atom_id res chain seq x y z
N ASP A 1 -26.16 6.29 -10.43
CA ASP A 1 -25.36 6.64 -11.61
C ASP A 1 -23.91 6.18 -11.40
N PRO A 2 -23.29 5.48 -12.36
CA PRO A 2 -22.27 4.45 -12.14
C PRO A 2 -20.85 5.02 -12.18
N LEU A 3 -20.24 5.32 -11.04
CA LEU A 3 -18.81 5.67 -11.01
C LEU A 3 -17.98 4.96 -9.94
N HIS A 4 -18.57 4.06 -9.16
CA HIS A 4 -17.79 3.10 -8.37
C HIS A 4 -17.71 1.78 -9.15
N GLY A 5 -17.24 1.88 -10.40
CA GLY A 5 -16.57 0.74 -10.98
C GLY A 5 -15.40 0.45 -10.06
N ALA A 6 -15.39 -0.75 -9.48
CA ALA A 6 -14.13 -1.39 -9.19
C ALA A 6 -13.41 -1.45 -10.54
N HIS A 7 -12.69 -0.38 -10.89
CA HIS A 7 -11.68 -0.43 -11.92
C HIS A 7 -10.76 -1.52 -11.42
N GLY A 8 -10.94 -2.72 -11.98
CA GLY A 8 -10.28 -3.92 -11.52
C GLY A 8 -8.83 -3.56 -11.31
N LEU A 9 -8.36 -3.71 -10.07
CA LEU A 9 -7.06 -3.23 -9.67
C LEU A 9 -6.04 -3.95 -10.56
N ARG A 10 -5.63 -3.29 -11.64
CA ARG A 10 -4.70 -3.90 -12.59
C ARG A 10 -3.33 -3.85 -11.93
N PRO A 11 -2.52 -4.91 -12.01
CA PRO A 11 -1.16 -4.88 -11.47
C PRO A 11 -0.40 -3.68 -12.05
N ALA A 12 0.33 -2.97 -11.17
CA ALA A 12 1.20 -1.87 -11.60
C ALA A 12 2.25 -2.40 -12.57
N ARG A 13 2.35 -1.77 -13.75
CA ARG A 13 3.35 -2.10 -14.76
C ARG A 13 4.62 -1.30 -14.53
N ARG A 14 5.70 -1.76 -15.14
CA ARG A 14 7.03 -1.14 -15.05
C ARG A 14 6.96 0.36 -15.30
N ASP A 15 6.25 0.80 -16.34
CA ASP A 15 6.32 2.17 -16.86
C ASP A 15 5.10 3.04 -16.49
N ASP A 16 4.22 2.55 -15.61
CA ASP A 16 2.96 3.24 -15.27
C ASP A 16 3.21 4.65 -14.67
N LEU A 17 4.31 4.86 -13.91
CA LEU A 17 4.63 6.18 -13.34
C LEU A 17 5.09 7.16 -14.42
N GLU A 18 5.95 6.72 -15.35
CA GLU A 18 6.41 7.53 -16.47
C GLU A 18 5.23 7.94 -17.36
N GLU A 19 4.33 7.00 -17.66
CA GLU A 19 3.12 7.28 -18.44
C GLU A 19 2.22 8.32 -17.74
N VAL A 20 2.03 8.20 -16.42
CA VAL A 20 1.26 9.19 -15.64
C VAL A 20 1.92 10.58 -15.71
N ALA A 21 3.24 10.67 -15.53
CA ALA A 21 3.96 11.94 -15.58
C ALA A 21 3.86 12.60 -16.97
N GLN A 22 4.03 11.82 -18.04
CA GLN A 22 3.89 12.31 -19.42
C GLN A 22 2.46 12.80 -19.70
N ARG A 23 1.43 12.05 -19.28
CA ARG A 23 0.03 12.50 -19.40
C ARG A 23 -0.26 13.77 -18.63
N ALA A 24 0.47 14.02 -17.54
CA ALA A 24 0.40 15.25 -16.76
C ALA A 24 1.26 16.40 -17.35
N GLY A 25 1.91 16.22 -18.51
CA GLY A 25 2.76 17.23 -19.14
C GLY A 25 4.14 17.40 -18.47
N LEU A 26 4.51 16.50 -17.57
CA LEU A 26 5.82 16.50 -16.93
C LEU A 26 6.83 15.72 -17.78
N ARG A 27 8.10 16.11 -17.69
CA ARG A 27 9.21 15.42 -18.33
C ARG A 27 9.91 14.50 -17.32
N PRO A 28 9.84 13.16 -17.47
CA PRO A 28 10.63 12.24 -16.65
C PRO A 28 12.13 12.54 -16.70
N ASP A 29 12.78 12.54 -15.54
CA ASP A 29 14.21 12.87 -15.37
C ASP A 29 14.99 11.82 -14.58
N GLY A 30 14.30 10.80 -14.05
CA GLY A 30 14.93 9.66 -13.39
C GLY A 30 13.91 8.85 -12.59
N SER A 31 14.22 7.59 -12.30
CA SER A 31 13.40 6.75 -11.43
C SER A 31 14.28 5.87 -10.57
N GLY A 32 13.69 5.36 -9.49
CA GLY A 32 14.41 4.49 -8.57
C GLY A 32 13.48 3.70 -7.67
N ARG A 33 14.09 2.94 -6.76
CA ARG A 33 13.43 2.20 -5.71
C ARG A 33 14.01 2.61 -4.36
N VAL A 34 13.14 2.70 -3.36
CA VAL A 34 13.53 3.02 -1.99
C VAL A 34 12.94 1.95 -1.06
N ALA A 35 13.76 1.45 -0.14
CA ALA A 35 13.28 0.63 0.96
C ALA A 35 12.47 1.55 1.90
N CYS A 36 11.19 1.25 2.08
CA CYS A 36 10.30 1.97 2.98
C CYS A 36 9.61 0.95 3.88
N PRO A 37 10.37 0.33 4.81
CA PRO A 37 9.83 -0.72 5.65
C PRO A 37 8.74 -0.15 6.56
N PHE A 38 7.69 -0.94 6.79
CA PHE A 38 6.69 -0.60 7.80
C PHE A 38 7.04 -1.33 9.09
N GLY A 39 7.43 -0.57 10.11
CA GLY A 39 7.80 -1.07 11.43
C GLY A 39 6.73 -0.70 12.45
N TYR A 40 6.30 -1.69 13.24
CA TYR A 40 5.35 -1.49 14.34
C TYR A 40 5.83 -2.23 15.58
N ALA A 41 5.52 -1.69 16.76
CA ALA A 41 5.95 -2.25 18.03
C ALA A 41 5.41 -3.67 18.27
N ASP A 42 4.19 -3.95 17.79
CA ASP A 42 3.47 -5.19 17.99
C ASP A 42 2.39 -5.38 16.89
N PRO A 43 1.79 -6.58 16.76
CA PRO A 43 0.73 -6.85 15.79
C PRO A 43 -0.49 -5.93 15.92
N ASP A 44 -0.93 -5.59 17.13
CA ASP A 44 -2.09 -4.73 17.32
C ASP A 44 -1.85 -3.32 16.77
N SER A 45 -0.64 -2.80 16.97
CA SER A 45 -0.17 -1.53 16.42
C SER A 45 -0.09 -1.58 14.90
N ALA A 46 0.36 -2.70 14.33
CA ALA A 46 0.37 -2.92 12.88
C ALA A 46 -1.05 -2.96 12.30
N VAL A 47 -1.98 -3.68 12.92
CA VAL A 47 -3.39 -3.74 12.48
C VAL A 47 -4.01 -2.35 12.51
N ARG A 48 -3.83 -1.57 13.59
CA ARG A 48 -4.32 -0.18 13.66
C ARG A 48 -3.68 0.70 12.57
N GLY A 49 -2.38 0.55 12.35
CA GLY A 49 -1.66 1.29 11.31
C GLY A 49 -2.22 0.99 9.91
N LEU A 50 -2.40 -0.28 9.58
CA LEU A 50 -2.95 -0.72 8.29
C LEU A 50 -4.40 -0.28 8.09
N LEU A 51 -5.24 -0.39 9.12
CA LEU A 51 -6.62 0.09 9.06
C LEU A 51 -6.71 1.62 8.88
N SER A 52 -5.77 2.39 9.43
CA SER A 52 -5.78 3.86 9.28
C SER A 52 -5.55 4.34 7.84
N THR A 53 -5.11 3.47 6.95
CA THR A 53 -4.96 3.78 5.51
C THR A 53 -6.30 3.89 4.77
N GLY A 54 -7.39 3.38 5.33
CA GLY A 54 -8.70 3.26 4.67
C GLY A 54 -8.76 2.19 3.57
N LEU A 55 -7.65 1.50 3.27
CA LEU A 55 -7.58 0.48 2.21
C LEU A 55 -8.55 -0.69 2.45
N PHE A 56 -8.87 -0.97 3.72
CA PHE A 56 -9.69 -2.10 4.13
C PHE A 56 -11.16 -1.74 4.39
N ASP A 57 -11.56 -0.48 4.19
CA ASP A 57 -12.94 -0.02 4.48
C ASP A 57 -13.99 -0.81 3.68
N GLY A 58 -13.69 -1.15 2.43
CA GLY A 58 -14.56 -2.00 1.60
C GLY A 58 -14.71 -3.42 2.15
N ALA A 59 -13.64 -4.00 2.70
CA ALA A 59 -13.69 -5.32 3.34
C ALA A 59 -14.48 -5.29 4.65
N ILE A 60 -14.33 -4.21 5.43
CA ILE A 60 -15.11 -3.99 6.66
C ILE A 60 -16.59 -3.86 6.32
N ALA A 61 -16.95 -3.10 5.28
CA ALA A 61 -18.33 -2.93 4.84
C ALA A 61 -18.95 -4.22 4.30
N ALA A 62 -18.16 -5.08 3.65
CA ALA A 62 -18.62 -6.36 3.10
C ALA A 62 -18.75 -7.48 4.14
N THR A 63 -18.04 -7.36 5.27
CA THR A 63 -18.04 -8.34 6.36
C THR A 63 -18.31 -7.65 7.69
N ASP A 64 -17.30 -7.51 8.54
CA ASP A 64 -17.31 -6.66 9.72
C ASP A 64 -15.87 -6.35 10.15
N ARG A 65 -15.73 -5.37 11.06
CA ARG A 65 -14.42 -4.92 11.53
C ARG A 65 -13.62 -5.99 12.27
N LYS A 66 -14.26 -6.83 13.08
CA LYS A 66 -13.56 -7.86 13.87
C LYS A 66 -12.99 -8.93 12.96
N GLN A 67 -13.76 -9.34 11.95
CA GLN A 67 -13.29 -10.29 10.96
C GLN A 67 -12.07 -9.75 10.20
N VAL A 68 -12.10 -8.49 9.75
CA VAL A 68 -10.94 -7.87 9.08
C VAL A 68 -9.72 -7.73 10.00
N GLU A 69 -9.91 -7.30 11.25
CA GLU A 69 -8.84 -7.21 12.24
C GLU A 69 -8.16 -8.56 12.48
N LYS A 70 -8.95 -9.63 12.61
CA LYS A 70 -8.43 -11.00 12.75
C LYS A 70 -7.61 -11.41 11.53
N GLU A 71 -8.15 -11.28 10.32
CA GLU A 71 -7.43 -11.71 9.11
C GLU A 71 -6.16 -10.88 8.86
N LEU A 72 -6.16 -9.59 9.23
CA LEU A 72 -4.94 -8.77 9.21
C LEU A 72 -3.91 -9.26 10.21
N ALA A 73 -4.30 -9.55 11.46
CA ALA A 73 -3.40 -10.10 12.46
C ALA A 73 -2.79 -11.44 11.98
N GLU A 74 -3.62 -12.31 11.40
CA GLU A 74 -3.19 -13.59 10.83
C GLU A 74 -2.16 -13.40 9.70
N ALA A 75 -2.41 -12.46 8.79
CA ALA A 75 -1.52 -12.14 7.68
C ALA A 75 -0.19 -11.50 8.12
N LEU A 76 -0.12 -10.96 9.34
CA LEU A 76 1.07 -10.30 9.88
C LEU A 76 2.08 -11.27 10.51
N HIS A 77 1.69 -12.52 10.82
CA HIS A 77 2.57 -13.50 11.44
C HIS A 77 3.93 -13.69 10.72
N PRO A 78 4.01 -13.76 9.39
CA PRO A 78 5.29 -13.91 8.70
C PRO A 78 6.24 -12.70 8.86
N TYR A 79 5.70 -11.54 9.24
CA TYR A 79 6.44 -10.29 9.43
C TYR A 79 6.73 -10.00 10.90
N GLN A 80 6.18 -10.80 11.82
CA GLN A 80 6.44 -10.67 13.25
C GLN A 80 7.76 -11.35 13.60
N ARG A 81 8.65 -10.60 14.24
CA ARG A 81 9.92 -11.09 14.77
C ARG A 81 9.72 -11.70 16.15
N ALA A 82 10.71 -12.47 16.60
CA ALA A 82 10.68 -13.12 17.92
C ALA A 82 10.60 -12.13 19.11
N ASP A 83 11.01 -10.87 18.91
CA ASP A 83 10.90 -9.79 19.89
C ASP A 83 9.53 -9.10 19.89
N GLY A 84 8.58 -9.58 19.08
CA GLY A 84 7.22 -9.06 18.96
C GLY A 84 7.05 -7.94 17.93
N ILE A 85 8.16 -7.34 17.46
CA ILE A 85 8.13 -6.27 16.47
C ILE A 85 7.63 -6.82 15.13
N VAL A 86 6.72 -6.08 14.49
CA VAL A 86 6.31 -6.36 13.12
C VAL A 86 7.18 -5.52 12.18
N TRP A 87 7.79 -6.18 11.18
CA TRP A 87 8.65 -5.55 10.19
C TRP A 87 8.30 -6.03 8.78
N MET A 88 7.67 -5.16 7.99
CA MET A 88 7.32 -5.43 6.60
C MET A 88 8.33 -4.76 5.66
N PRO A 89 9.15 -5.51 4.90
CA PRO A 89 10.24 -4.96 4.09
C PRO A 89 9.75 -4.37 2.74
N ASN A 90 8.84 -3.40 2.79
CA ASN A 90 8.25 -2.81 1.59
C ASN A 90 9.27 -1.99 0.79
N VAL A 91 9.14 -2.03 -0.53
CA VAL A 91 9.94 -1.26 -1.48
C VAL A 91 9.00 -0.43 -2.36
N PHE A 92 9.23 0.88 -2.41
CA PHE A 92 8.43 1.79 -3.21
C PHE A 92 9.22 2.24 -4.43
N ARG A 93 8.54 2.35 -5.57
CA ARG A 93 9.10 2.95 -6.79
C ARG A 93 8.80 4.43 -6.80
N TYR A 94 9.76 5.26 -7.17
CA TYR A 94 9.59 6.70 -7.34
C TYR A 94 10.03 7.14 -8.74
N LEU A 95 9.50 8.28 -9.16
CA LEU A 95 9.86 8.98 -10.38
C LEU A 95 10.19 10.44 -10.04
N ILE A 96 11.29 10.94 -10.56
CA ILE A 96 11.62 12.37 -10.60
C ILE A 96 11.22 12.87 -11.97
N ALA A 97 10.45 13.95 -12.02
CA ALA A 97 10.03 14.61 -13.25
C ALA A 97 10.17 16.13 -13.11
N ARG A 98 10.40 16.80 -14.24
CA ARG A 98 10.53 18.26 -14.32
C ARG A 98 9.29 18.87 -14.96
N VAL A 99 8.97 20.08 -14.55
CA VAL A 99 8.11 20.97 -15.33
C VAL A 99 8.91 21.40 -16.58
N PRO A 100 8.30 21.43 -17.78
CA PRO A 100 8.96 21.83 -19.01
C PRO A 100 9.64 23.20 -18.96
#